data_AF-A0A7K3X405-F1
#
_entry.id   AF-A0A7K3X405-F1
#
_cell.length_a   1.000
_cell.length_b   1.000
_cell.length_c   1.000
_cell.angle_alpha   90.00
_cell.angle_beta   90.00
_cell.angle_gamma   90.00
#
_symmetry.space_group_name_H-M   'P 1'
#
loop_
_entity.id
_entity.type
_entity.pdbx_description
1 polymer ?
#
loop_
_entity_poly.entity_id
_entity_poly.type
_entity_poly.pdbx_seq_one_letter_code
_entity_poly.pdbx_strand_id
1 'polypeptide(L)'
;MPTILAHQAPGTPTPVRYPPPMASKGTGALQAMIEEATVDMDGHEDERVGLFVMLEEHLAVPFTTTVVGVEVTVRKIDLTADSIDAVCTRGHHRQKIDLLDLPLPTPAPDGAGWIDAYRHWAGR
;
A
#
# COMPACT_ATOMS: atom_id res chain seq x y z
N MET A 1 -51.00 26.58 25.06
CA MET A 1 -51.11 25.74 23.85
C MET A 1 -50.90 26.69 22.67
N PRO A 2 -49.82 26.56 21.88
CA PRO A 2 -49.33 25.35 21.17
C PRO A 2 -48.00 24.83 21.77
N THR A 3 -47.76 23.51 21.89
CA THR A 3 -47.38 22.48 20.88
C THR A 3 -45.88 22.46 20.55
N ILE A 4 -45.18 21.71 21.39
CA ILE A 4 -43.97 20.88 21.25
C ILE A 4 -43.44 20.60 19.82
N LEU A 5 -42.15 20.97 19.65
CA LEU A 5 -41.02 20.15 19.14
C LEU A 5 -40.99 19.69 17.66
N ALA A 6 -39.93 20.12 16.97
CA ALA A 6 -39.21 19.32 15.97
C ALA A 6 -37.74 19.78 15.99
N HIS A 7 -36.90 19.13 16.80
CA HIS A 7 -36.02 18.02 16.38
C HIS A 7 -34.82 18.49 15.56
N GLN A 8 -33.68 18.58 16.25
CA GLN A 8 -32.35 18.46 15.67
C GLN A 8 -32.31 17.34 14.63
N ALA A 9 -31.80 17.64 13.44
CA ALA A 9 -31.27 16.62 12.54
C ALA A 9 -29.80 16.37 12.94
N PRO A 10 -29.41 15.14 13.34
CA PRO A 10 -28.02 14.80 13.55
C PRO A 10 -27.29 14.76 12.20
N GLY A 11 -26.08 15.29 12.17
CA GLY A 11 -25.21 15.26 10.99
C GLY A 11 -25.05 13.84 10.47
N THR A 12 -25.22 13.66 9.17
CA THR A 12 -24.92 12.40 8.49
C THR A 12 -23.43 12.15 8.58
N PRO A 13 -22.95 11.09 9.26
CA PRO A 13 -21.59 10.64 9.07
C PRO A 13 -21.47 10.12 7.63
N THR A 14 -20.52 10.66 6.88
CA THR A 14 -20.13 10.14 5.56
C THR A 14 -19.83 8.65 5.68
N PRO A 15 -20.31 7.82 4.74
CA PRO A 15 -20.11 6.38 4.84
C PRO A 15 -18.62 6.07 4.62
N VAL A 16 -17.99 5.51 5.66
CA VAL A 16 -16.71 4.82 5.54
C VAL A 16 -16.89 3.72 4.49
N ARG A 17 -16.27 3.90 3.33
CA ARG A 17 -16.32 2.92 2.25
C ARG A 17 -15.18 1.93 2.46
N TYR A 18 -15.50 0.79 3.06
CA TYR A 18 -14.76 -0.44 2.79
C TYR A 18 -15.75 -1.52 2.38
N PRO A 19 -15.51 -2.15 1.23
CA PRO A 19 -15.14 -3.56 1.31
C PRO A 19 -14.01 -3.94 0.32
N PRO A 20 -13.03 -4.75 0.74
CA PRO A 20 -12.51 -5.86 -0.06
C PRO A 20 -13.08 -7.18 0.51
N PRO A 21 -13.01 -8.37 -0.13
CA PRO A 21 -12.30 -8.75 -1.37
C PRO A 21 -13.12 -9.65 -2.36
N MET A 22 -12.69 -9.75 -3.63
CA MET A 22 -12.44 -10.99 -4.41
C MET A 22 -12.45 -10.75 -5.94
N ALA A 23 -11.24 -10.70 -6.48
CA ALA A 23 -10.73 -11.31 -7.72
C ALA A 23 -11.48 -11.15 -9.06
N SER A 24 -10.79 -10.47 -9.98
CA SER A 24 -10.32 -11.14 -11.20
C SER A 24 -8.83 -10.90 -11.39
N LYS A 25 -8.06 -11.96 -11.67
CA LYS A 25 -6.60 -11.95 -11.85
C LYS A 25 -6.25 -11.16 -13.10
N GLY A 26 -5.91 -9.89 -12.94
CA GLY A 26 -5.55 -9.06 -14.08
C GLY A 26 -5.39 -7.61 -13.68
N THR A 27 -4.73 -6.87 -14.55
CA THR A 27 -4.45 -5.44 -14.49
C THR A 27 -5.55 -4.59 -13.84
N GLY A 28 -6.84 -4.90 -14.06
CA GLY A 28 -7.96 -4.16 -13.45
C GLY A 28 -7.98 -4.15 -11.91
N ALA A 29 -7.58 -5.23 -11.24
CA ALA A 29 -7.51 -5.24 -9.77
C ALA A 29 -6.38 -4.33 -9.27
N LEU A 30 -5.24 -4.34 -9.94
CA LEU A 30 -4.11 -3.46 -9.61
C LEU A 30 -4.47 -1.99 -9.90
N GLN A 31 -5.16 -1.73 -11.01
CA GLN A 31 -5.66 -0.40 -11.36
C GLN A 31 -6.60 0.15 -10.27
N ALA A 32 -7.55 -0.64 -9.79
CA ALA A 32 -8.43 -0.22 -8.70
C ALA A 32 -7.68 0.10 -7.39
N MET A 33 -6.66 -0.69 -7.03
CA MET A 33 -5.82 -0.39 -5.87
C MET A 33 -5.03 0.90 -6.07
N ILE A 34 -4.51 1.15 -7.27
CA ILE A 34 -3.78 2.38 -7.57
C ILE A 34 -4.74 3.58 -7.54
N GLU A 35 -5.93 3.47 -8.14
CA GLU A 35 -6.97 4.50 -8.07
C GLU A 35 -7.34 4.82 -6.61
N GLU A 36 -7.47 3.80 -5.76
CA GLU A 36 -7.69 3.99 -4.31
C GLU A 36 -6.56 4.79 -3.65
N ALA A 37 -5.31 4.46 -3.95
CA ALA A 37 -4.14 5.15 -3.38
C ALA A 37 -3.95 6.58 -3.91
N THR A 38 -4.47 6.89 -5.10
CA THR A 38 -4.15 8.11 -5.85
C THR A 38 -5.32 9.06 -6.04
N VAL A 39 -6.51 8.73 -5.51
CA VAL A 39 -7.77 9.46 -5.77
C VAL A 39 -7.70 10.97 -5.50
N ASP A 40 -6.92 11.38 -4.50
CA ASP A 40 -6.74 12.77 -4.07
C ASP A 40 -5.31 13.31 -4.33
N MET A 41 -4.52 12.61 -5.13
CA MET A 41 -3.12 12.96 -5.42
C MET A 41 -3.00 13.67 -6.77
N ASP A 42 -2.14 14.69 -6.86
CA ASP A 42 -1.91 15.44 -8.10
C ASP A 42 -0.48 15.19 -8.63
N GLY A 43 -0.40 14.45 -9.73
CA GLY A 43 0.87 14.17 -10.40
C GLY A 43 1.67 13.01 -9.77
N HIS A 44 2.68 12.59 -10.53
CA HIS A 44 3.38 11.32 -10.30
C HIS A 44 4.11 11.24 -8.94
N GLU A 45 4.62 12.35 -8.44
CA GLU A 45 5.30 12.37 -7.13
C GLU A 45 4.31 12.17 -5.98
N ASP A 46 3.15 12.83 -6.02
CA ASP A 46 2.11 12.72 -5.00
C ASP A 46 1.40 11.35 -5.09
N GLU A 47 1.18 10.83 -6.29
CA GLU A 47 0.63 9.48 -6.49
C GLU A 47 1.50 8.40 -5.81
N ARG A 48 2.83 8.54 -5.90
CA ARG A 48 3.78 7.66 -5.20
C ARG A 48 3.70 7.79 -3.69
N VAL A 49 3.49 9.00 -3.17
CA VAL A 49 3.25 9.21 -1.73
C VAL A 49 1.99 8.47 -1.30
N GLY A 50 0.91 8.55 -2.07
CA GLY A 50 -0.32 7.79 -1.82
C GLY A 50 -0.10 6.28 -1.78
N LEU A 51 0.62 5.73 -2.77
CA LEU A 51 0.98 4.31 -2.80
C LEU A 51 1.87 3.91 -1.62
N PHE A 52 2.82 4.76 -1.22
CA PHE A 52 3.65 4.54 -0.05
C PHE A 52 2.83 4.46 1.24
N VAL A 53 1.84 5.33 1.43
CA VAL A 53 0.94 5.28 2.59
C VAL A 53 0.19 3.95 2.63
N MET A 54 -0.40 3.52 1.51
CA MET A 54 -1.13 2.24 1.47
C MET A 54 -0.21 1.04 1.76
N LEU A 55 1.03 1.09 1.26
CA LEU A 55 2.05 0.08 1.58
C LEU A 55 2.44 0.09 3.06
N GLU A 56 2.65 1.26 3.68
CA GLU A 56 3.02 1.36 5.10
C GLU A 56 1.92 0.81 6.01
N GLU A 57 0.65 1.04 5.66
CA GLU A 57 -0.50 0.60 6.43
C GLU A 57 -0.77 -0.90 6.33
N HIS A 58 -0.57 -1.49 5.14
CA HIS A 58 -1.07 -2.83 4.83
C HIS A 58 0.02 -3.90 4.72
N LEU A 59 1.25 -3.53 4.38
CA LEU A 59 2.32 -4.50 4.19
C LEU A 59 2.77 -5.08 5.53
N ALA A 60 2.52 -6.36 5.75
CA ALA A 60 2.97 -7.04 6.94
C ALA A 60 4.50 -7.13 6.96
N VAL A 61 5.11 -6.45 7.92
CA VAL A 61 6.54 -6.54 8.25
C VAL A 61 6.73 -6.94 9.71
N PRO A 62 7.79 -7.69 10.06
CA PRO A 62 8.86 -8.15 9.18
C PRO A 62 8.50 -9.43 8.41
N PHE A 63 9.09 -9.60 7.22
CA PHE A 63 9.07 -10.86 6.48
C PHE A 63 10.45 -11.17 5.88
N THR A 64 10.69 -12.44 5.58
CA THR A 64 11.96 -12.92 5.02
C THR A 64 11.82 -13.18 3.53
N THR A 65 12.82 -12.78 2.75
CA THR A 65 12.91 -13.08 1.32
C THR A 65 14.35 -13.36 0.90
N THR A 66 14.54 -13.89 -0.32
CA THR A 66 15.86 -14.21 -0.87
C THR A 66 16.22 -13.29 -2.02
N VAL A 67 17.24 -12.46 -1.81
CA VAL A 67 17.77 -11.51 -2.81
C VAL A 67 19.07 -12.07 -3.37
N VAL A 68 19.10 -12.40 -4.66
CA VAL A 68 20.29 -12.97 -5.35
C VAL A 68 20.90 -14.16 -4.56
N GLY A 69 20.04 -15.06 -4.07
CA GLY A 69 20.45 -16.23 -3.29
C GLY A 69 20.80 -15.97 -1.82
N VAL A 70 20.65 -14.73 -1.34
CA VAL A 70 20.91 -14.34 0.05
C VAL A 70 19.60 -14.08 0.78
N GLU A 71 19.37 -14.80 1.87
CA GLU A 71 18.23 -14.56 2.76
C GLU A 71 18.41 -13.24 3.53
N VAL A 72 17.38 -12.39 3.47
CA VAL A 72 17.30 -11.10 4.16
C VAL A 72 15.93 -10.92 4.80
N THR A 73 15.87 -10.15 5.89
CA THR A 73 14.60 -9.76 6.52
C THR A 73 14.24 -8.33 6.13
N VAL A 74 13.11 -8.14 5.46
CA VAL A 74 12.49 -6.84 5.23
C VAL A 74 11.89 -6.36 6.55
N ARG A 75 12.31 -5.20 7.04
CA ARG A 75 11.89 -4.68 8.35
C ARG A 75 10.86 -3.56 8.24
N LYS A 76 10.94 -2.78 7.17
CA LYS A 76 10.06 -1.66 6.85
C LYS A 76 10.30 -1.25 5.40
N ILE A 77 9.53 -0.28 4.95
CA ILE A 77 9.75 0.45 3.72
C ILE A 77 10.11 1.91 4.03
N ASP A 78 10.81 2.56 3.11
CA ASP A 78 11.13 3.99 3.18
C ASP A 78 10.77 4.63 1.82
N LEU A 79 10.12 5.78 1.86
CA LEU A 79 9.95 6.65 0.69
C LEU A 79 11.24 7.43 0.43
N THR A 80 11.67 7.52 -0.83
CA THR A 80 12.80 8.35 -1.26
C THR A 80 12.34 9.46 -2.21
N ALA A 81 13.26 10.17 -2.87
CA ALA A 81 12.88 11.16 -3.89
C ALA A 81 12.32 10.50 -5.16
N ASP A 82 12.74 9.28 -5.50
CA ASP A 82 12.42 8.65 -6.79
C ASP A 82 11.79 7.25 -6.67
N SER A 83 11.93 6.58 -5.52
CA SER A 83 11.54 5.19 -5.31
C SER A 83 10.81 4.96 -3.98
N ILE A 84 10.26 3.75 -3.82
CA ILE A 84 9.89 3.19 -2.51
C ILE A 84 10.81 2.00 -2.26
N ASP A 85 11.60 2.06 -1.19
CA ASP A 85 12.63 1.07 -0.90
C ASP A 85 12.25 0.20 0.29
N ALA A 86 12.43 -1.12 0.17
CA ALA A 86 12.47 -2.01 1.32
C ALA A 86 13.80 -1.87 2.08
N VAL A 87 13.70 -1.71 3.39
CA VAL A 87 14.86 -1.76 4.30
C VAL A 87 15.08 -3.20 4.73
N CYS A 88 16.06 -3.83 4.11
CA CYS A 88 16.44 -5.22 4.34
C CYS A 88 17.60 -5.31 5.33
N THR A 89 17.55 -6.31 6.20
CA THR A 89 18.57 -6.58 7.21
C THR A 89 19.06 -8.01 7.15
N ARG A 90 20.37 -8.21 7.37
CA ARG A 90 21.01 -9.52 7.52
C ARG A 90 22.14 -9.41 8.54
N GLY A 91 21.91 -9.94 9.74
CA GLY A 91 22.84 -9.73 10.86
C GLY A 91 23.02 -8.24 11.15
N HIS A 92 24.26 -7.76 11.10
CA HIS A 92 24.58 -6.34 11.30
C HIS A 92 24.48 -5.48 10.03
N HIS A 93 24.25 -6.09 8.87
CA HIS A 93 24.15 -5.37 7.60
C HIS A 93 22.72 -4.89 7.37
N ARG A 94 22.60 -3.65 6.87
CA ARG A 94 21.34 -3.04 6.44
C ARG A 94 21.52 -2.50 5.03
N GLN A 95 20.57 -2.82 4.15
CA GLN A 95 20.55 -2.39 2.75
C GLN A 95 19.16 -1.93 2.36
N LYS A 96 19.09 -0.98 1.42
CA LYS A 96 17.85 -0.59 0.74
C LYS A 96 17.76 -1.30 -0.60
N ILE A 97 16.59 -1.85 -0.90
CA ILE A 97 16.28 -2.52 -2.16
C ILE A 97 14.99 -1.92 -2.67
N ASP A 98 14.98 -1.42 -3.91
CA ASP A 98 13.76 -0.90 -4.53
C ASP A 98 12.67 -1.99 -4.54
N LEU A 99 11.43 -1.64 -4.20
CA LEU A 99 10.30 -2.56 -4.28
C LEU A 99 10.08 -3.12 -5.69
N LEU A 100 10.51 -2.42 -6.74
CA LEU A 100 10.52 -2.94 -8.12
C LEU A 100 11.41 -4.18 -8.24
N ASP A 101 12.53 -4.21 -7.52
CA ASP A 101 13.52 -5.30 -7.56
C ASP A 101 13.38 -6.31 -6.41
N LEU A 102 12.51 -6.06 -5.43
CA LEU A 102 12.38 -6.91 -4.24
C LEU A 102 11.68 -8.25 -4.53
N PRO A 103 12.37 -9.40 -4.52
CA PRO A 103 11.69 -10.69 -4.68
C PRO A 103 10.71 -10.93 -3.52
N LEU A 104 9.51 -11.45 -3.83
CA LEU A 104 8.52 -11.82 -2.82
C LEU A 104 8.66 -13.31 -2.47
N PRO A 105 8.58 -13.68 -1.17
CA PRO A 105 8.62 -15.08 -0.76
C PRO A 105 7.34 -15.81 -1.17
N THR A 106 7.36 -17.14 -1.08
CA THR A 106 6.16 -17.97 -1.20
C THR A 106 6.01 -18.80 0.09
N PRO A 107 4.92 -18.62 0.85
CA PRO A 107 3.80 -17.70 0.61
C PRO A 107 4.20 -16.22 0.73
N ALA A 108 3.47 -15.35 0.02
CA ALA A 108 3.66 -13.90 0.09
C ALA A 108 3.17 -13.36 1.44
N PRO A 109 3.76 -12.28 1.97
CA PRO A 109 3.27 -11.62 3.18
C PRO A 109 1.91 -10.97 2.92
N ASP A 110 1.14 -10.77 3.99
CA ASP A 110 -0.09 -9.99 3.92
C ASP A 110 0.22 -8.57 3.42
N GLY A 111 -0.68 -8.02 2.61
CA GLY A 111 -0.48 -6.72 1.96
C GLY A 111 0.48 -6.72 0.75
N ALA A 112 1.08 -7.85 0.36
CA ALA A 112 1.95 -7.91 -0.82
C ALA A 112 1.31 -7.45 -2.13
N GLY A 113 -0.03 -7.48 -2.24
CA GLY A 113 -0.74 -6.92 -3.40
C GLY A 113 -0.49 -5.42 -3.62
N TRP A 114 -0.16 -4.66 -2.56
CA TRP A 114 0.22 -3.26 -2.69
C TRP A 114 1.61 -3.08 -3.32
N ILE A 115 2.50 -4.06 -3.16
CA ILE A 115 3.81 -4.08 -3.87
C ILE A 115 3.55 -4.32 -5.37
N ASP A 116 2.64 -5.21 -5.72
CA ASP A 116 2.25 -5.45 -7.11
C ASP A 116 1.56 -4.23 -7.73
N ALA A 117 0.73 -3.51 -6.96
CA ALA A 117 0.11 -2.26 -7.39
C ALA A 117 1.17 -1.18 -7.68
N TYR A 118 2.14 -0.98 -6.77
CA TYR A 118 3.25 -0.04 -6.99
C TYR A 118 4.08 -0.40 -8.23
N ARG A 119 4.42 -1.68 -8.42
CA ARG A 119 5.11 -2.17 -9.63
C ARG A 119 4.35 -1.90 -10.90
N HIS A 120 3.04 -2.09 -10.87
CA HIS A 120 2.19 -1.84 -12.01
C HIS A 120 2.07 -0.36 -12.33
N TRP A 121 1.98 0.49 -11.30
CA TRP A 121 1.97 1.95 -11.44
C TRP A 121 3.28 2.49 -12.04
N ALA A 122 4.43 2.02 -11.55
CA ALA A 122 5.74 2.49 -12.01
C ALA A 122 6.07 2.10 -13.47
N GLY A 123 5.37 1.11 -14.02
CA GLY A 123 5.51 0.69 -15.42
C GLY A 123 4.57 1.39 -16.40
N ARG A 124 3.80 2.39 -15.96
CA ARG A 124 2.84 3.14 -16.78
C ARG A 124 3.52 4.13 -17.72
#